data_AF-A0NU03-F1
#
_entry.id   AF-A0NU03-F1
#
_cell.length_a   1.000
_cell.length_b   1.000
_cell.length_c   1.000
_cell.angle_alpha   90.00
_cell.angle_beta   90.00
_cell.angle_gamma   90.00
#
_symmetry.space_group_name_H-M   'P 1'
#
loop_
_entity.id
_entity.type
_entity.pdbx_description
1 polymer ?
#
loop_
_entity_poly.entity_id
_entity_poly.type
_entity_poly.pdbx_seq_one_letter_code
_entity_poly.pdbx_strand_id
1 'polypeptide(L)'
;MAASFLLAALAIFWFSQKALSQDTDANSAQWHWSVERVSGRVMVETREGETFALKRGMTVRKGWKLKTGGGRVVVSRGKESFVVSPNSVVTLEPKGVLIKRMVVYQDRGQVDVDVQRRWYRHFKVETPFLAAVVKGTRFSVQVGNTTASVKVGRGVVGVHDFASGERANVGAGQAAATNPSRRVGLSVSGKTKPEVESGPKRAPAFETRAVKNVPASNAQARAANGINRGNAANARSGNNGNSGNKGNSGGNGNSGGHGNSGNNGNSGGHGNGNGNSGNSNSGGNGNGNSGNNNAGGNGNGHSGNNGNSGGNSSHGNSNAGGNGNGNGNAGGNGKGKGR
;
A
#
# COMPACT_ATOMS: atom_id res chain seq x y z
N MET A 1 101.68 9.17 -43.15
CA MET A 1 101.64 8.08 -42.16
C MET A 1 100.45 8.30 -41.25
N ALA A 2 99.64 7.25 -41.03
CA ALA A 2 98.49 7.10 -40.11
C ALA A 2 97.29 8.06 -40.34
N ALA A 3 96.12 7.62 -40.85
CA ALA A 3 95.13 6.65 -40.35
C ALA A 3 94.34 7.14 -39.10
N SER A 4 93.06 7.46 -39.27
CA SER A 4 91.92 6.72 -38.68
C SER A 4 90.65 7.57 -38.49
N PHE A 5 89.55 6.97 -38.94
CA PHE A 5 88.15 7.31 -38.73
C PHE A 5 87.73 7.27 -37.25
N LEU A 6 86.75 8.10 -36.82
CA LEU A 6 85.40 7.63 -36.45
C LEU A 6 84.44 8.77 -36.03
N LEU A 7 83.18 8.61 -36.43
CA LEU A 7 81.97 9.33 -36.02
C LEU A 7 81.73 9.31 -34.49
N ALA A 8 81.13 10.39 -33.96
CA ALA A 8 80.02 10.27 -33.00
C ALA A 8 79.21 11.59 -32.93
N ALA A 9 77.99 11.56 -33.47
CA ALA A 9 76.98 12.59 -33.25
C ALA A 9 76.33 12.38 -31.87
N LEU A 10 76.28 13.42 -31.04
CA LEU A 10 75.55 13.39 -29.77
C LEU A 10 74.56 14.56 -29.72
N ALA A 11 73.33 14.29 -30.18
CA ALA A 11 72.20 15.18 -29.99
C ALA A 11 71.71 15.07 -28.54
N ILE A 12 71.89 16.13 -27.76
CA ILE A 12 71.41 16.23 -26.39
C ILE A 12 69.92 16.59 -26.44
N PHE A 13 69.04 15.58 -26.40
CA PHE A 13 67.61 15.77 -26.15
C PHE A 13 67.37 15.76 -24.63
N TRP A 14 67.22 16.94 -24.03
CA TRP A 14 66.70 17.06 -22.67
C TRP A 14 65.21 16.70 -22.67
N PHE A 15 64.91 15.45 -22.35
CA PHE A 15 63.56 14.97 -22.11
C PHE A 15 63.06 15.57 -20.77
N SER A 16 62.24 16.62 -20.84
CA SER A 16 61.43 17.03 -19.69
C SER A 16 60.42 15.94 -19.38
N GLN A 17 60.71 15.07 -18.40
CA GLN A 17 59.69 14.28 -17.73
C GLN A 17 58.78 15.23 -16.94
N LYS A 18 57.71 15.72 -17.57
CA LYS A 18 56.50 16.04 -16.82
C LYS A 18 55.91 14.71 -16.38
N ALA A 19 56.32 14.26 -15.19
CA ALA A 19 55.54 13.31 -14.42
C ALA A 19 54.14 13.93 -14.25
N LEU A 20 53.17 13.44 -15.02
CA LEU A 20 51.78 13.60 -14.65
C LEU A 20 51.62 12.84 -13.33
N SER A 21 51.62 13.56 -12.22
CA SER A 21 51.03 13.08 -10.99
C SER A 21 49.59 12.70 -11.31
N GLN A 22 49.34 11.40 -11.50
CA GLN A 22 48.04 10.84 -11.20
C GLN A 22 47.92 10.89 -9.68
N ASP A 23 47.58 12.07 -9.17
CA ASP A 23 46.87 12.19 -7.89
C ASP A 23 45.52 11.51 -8.11
N THR A 24 45.57 10.19 -8.08
CA THR A 24 44.38 9.37 -7.99
C THR A 24 43.82 9.70 -6.63
N ASP A 25 42.70 10.42 -6.61
CA ASP A 25 41.90 10.74 -5.42
C ASP A 25 41.48 9.44 -4.70
N ALA A 26 42.40 8.77 -4.02
CA ALA A 26 42.15 7.59 -3.20
C ALA A 26 41.18 7.91 -2.05
N ASN A 27 40.96 9.19 -1.78
CA ASN A 27 40.02 9.68 -0.79
C ASN A 27 38.60 9.92 -1.36
N SER A 28 38.43 10.22 -2.66
CA SER A 28 37.10 10.45 -3.26
C SER A 28 36.32 9.14 -3.45
N ALA A 29 37.03 8.03 -3.70
CA ALA A 29 36.47 6.69 -3.81
C ALA A 29 35.80 6.19 -2.52
N GLN A 30 36.11 6.78 -1.36
CA GLN A 30 35.51 6.38 -0.08
C GLN A 30 34.08 6.90 0.12
N TRP A 31 33.69 7.96 -0.59
CA TRP A 31 32.44 8.69 -0.31
C TRP A 31 31.28 8.29 -1.23
N HIS A 32 31.59 7.72 -2.40
CA HIS A 32 30.62 7.33 -3.42
C HIS A 32 30.56 5.81 -3.58
N TRP A 33 29.40 5.31 -3.95
CA TRP A 33 29.26 3.92 -4.36
C TRP A 33 29.85 3.76 -5.75
N SER A 34 30.76 2.82 -5.92
CA SER A 34 31.40 2.53 -7.19
C SER A 34 31.33 1.05 -7.52
N VAL A 35 31.45 0.74 -8.80
CA VAL A 35 31.47 -0.63 -9.30
C VAL A 35 32.86 -1.21 -9.06
N GLU A 36 33.00 -2.03 -8.03
CA GLU A 36 34.27 -2.68 -7.70
C GLU A 36 34.61 -3.79 -8.69
N ARG A 37 33.60 -4.56 -9.09
CA ARG A 37 33.78 -5.75 -9.95
C ARG A 37 32.54 -6.01 -10.77
N VAL A 38 32.75 -6.43 -12.02
CA VAL A 38 31.71 -6.94 -12.91
C VAL A 38 32.23 -8.24 -13.52
N SER A 39 31.41 -9.28 -13.50
CA SER A 39 31.67 -10.53 -14.22
C SER A 39 30.50 -10.85 -15.14
N GLY A 40 30.78 -11.24 -16.38
CA GLY A 40 29.75 -11.39 -17.41
C GLY A 40 29.18 -10.05 -17.89
N ARG A 41 28.13 -10.11 -18.70
CA ARG A 41 27.49 -8.91 -19.27
C ARG A 41 26.41 -8.39 -18.34
N VAL A 42 26.56 -7.14 -17.91
CA VAL A 42 25.55 -6.43 -17.10
C VAL A 42 25.20 -5.13 -17.82
N MET A 43 23.92 -4.90 -18.03
CA MET A 43 23.42 -3.68 -18.67
C MET A 43 22.89 -2.73 -17.62
N VAL A 44 23.15 -1.43 -17.80
CA VAL A 44 22.53 -0.34 -17.05
C VAL A 44 21.56 0.37 -17.98
N GLU A 45 20.39 0.70 -17.46
CA GLU A 45 19.42 1.61 -18.04
C GLU A 45 19.33 2.83 -17.12
N THR A 46 19.52 4.04 -17.66
CA THR A 46 19.40 5.28 -16.89
C THR A 46 17.95 5.75 -16.81
N ARG A 47 17.69 6.79 -16.02
CA ARG A 47 16.34 7.37 -15.91
C ARG A 47 15.90 8.04 -17.22
N GLU A 48 16.87 8.49 -18.01
CA GLU A 48 16.69 9.11 -19.32
C GLU A 48 16.51 8.07 -20.45
N GLY A 49 16.58 6.77 -20.12
CA GLY A 49 16.39 5.67 -21.07
C GLY A 49 17.68 5.23 -21.78
N GLU A 50 18.81 5.88 -21.52
CA GLU A 50 20.11 5.46 -22.07
C GLU A 50 20.48 4.07 -21.54
N THR A 51 20.99 3.20 -22.42
CA THR A 51 21.43 1.86 -22.05
C THR A 51 22.88 1.62 -22.41
N PHE A 52 23.69 1.14 -21.46
CA PHE A 52 25.11 0.84 -21.67
C PHE A 52 25.57 -0.37 -20.85
N ALA A 53 26.70 -0.96 -21.23
CA ALA A 53 27.31 -2.05 -20.47
C ALA A 53 28.05 -1.50 -19.23
N LEU A 54 27.76 -2.07 -18.06
CA LEU A 54 28.38 -1.67 -16.80
C LEU A 54 29.88 -2.04 -16.81
N LYS A 55 30.73 -1.09 -16.41
CA LYS A 55 32.18 -1.29 -16.31
C LYS A 55 32.65 -1.09 -14.87
N ARG A 56 33.74 -1.78 -14.51
CA ARG A 56 34.47 -1.55 -13.26
C ARG A 56 34.93 -0.10 -13.17
N GLY A 57 34.93 0.46 -11.95
CA GLY A 57 35.35 1.83 -11.66
C GLY A 57 34.27 2.89 -11.88
N MET A 58 33.15 2.55 -12.53
CA MET A 58 32.05 3.50 -12.70
C MET A 58 31.43 3.87 -11.35
N THR A 59 31.16 5.17 -11.16
CA THR A 59 30.44 5.66 -9.98
C THR A 59 28.94 5.46 -10.17
N VAL A 60 28.29 4.82 -9.19
CA VAL A 60 26.84 4.58 -9.20
C VAL A 60 26.10 5.90 -9.09
N ARG A 61 25.20 6.16 -10.04
CA ARG A 61 24.32 7.33 -10.03
C ARG A 61 22.90 6.94 -9.67
N LYS A 62 22.14 7.93 -9.23
CA LYS A 62 20.73 7.78 -8.90
C LYS A 62 19.93 7.34 -10.13
N GLY A 63 19.05 6.34 -9.94
CA GLY A 63 18.15 5.86 -10.98
C GLY A 63 18.77 4.83 -11.93
N TRP A 64 20.01 4.40 -11.70
CA TRP A 64 20.62 3.34 -12.50
C TRP A 64 19.92 2.02 -12.27
N LYS A 65 19.29 1.50 -13.32
CA LYS A 65 18.62 0.20 -13.34
C LYS A 65 19.54 -0.85 -13.95
N LEU A 66 20.05 -1.74 -13.12
CA LEU A 66 20.97 -2.81 -13.49
C LEU A 66 20.16 -4.04 -13.87
N LYS A 67 20.48 -4.63 -15.02
CA LYS A 67 19.97 -5.92 -15.49
C LYS A 67 21.16 -6.86 -15.65
N THR A 68 21.28 -7.86 -14.77
CA THR A 68 22.50 -8.68 -14.71
C THR A 68 22.54 -9.84 -15.69
N GLY A 69 21.40 -10.37 -16.16
CA GLY A 69 21.42 -11.57 -17.01
C GLY A 69 22.21 -12.70 -16.33
N GLY A 70 23.14 -13.36 -17.02
CA GLY A 70 24.06 -14.32 -16.39
C GLY A 70 25.21 -13.70 -15.57
N GLY A 71 25.36 -12.37 -15.58
CA GLY A 71 26.44 -11.65 -14.93
C GLY A 71 26.24 -11.39 -13.44
N ARG A 72 27.26 -10.81 -12.80
CA ARG A 72 27.28 -10.43 -11.38
C ARG A 72 28.02 -9.11 -11.21
N VAL A 73 27.56 -8.30 -10.27
CA VAL A 73 28.19 -7.00 -9.94
C VAL A 73 28.49 -6.95 -8.46
N VAL A 74 29.67 -6.45 -8.11
CA VAL A 74 30.00 -5.98 -6.76
C VAL A 74 30.07 -4.47 -6.78
N VAL A 75 29.27 -3.84 -5.94
CA VAL A 75 29.27 -2.39 -5.72
C VAL A 75 29.74 -2.13 -4.31
N SER A 76 30.69 -1.23 -4.13
CA SER A 76 31.26 -0.93 -2.81
C SER A 76 31.46 0.55 -2.58
N ARG A 77 31.60 0.89 -1.29
CA ARG A 77 31.94 2.23 -0.79
C ARG A 77 32.69 2.07 0.52
N GLY A 78 34.00 2.36 0.51
CA GLY A 78 34.86 2.08 1.66
C GLY A 78 34.79 0.59 2.05
N LYS A 79 34.34 0.30 3.28
CA LYS A 79 34.20 -1.07 3.81
C LYS A 79 32.79 -1.65 3.66
N GLU A 80 31.88 -0.94 3.00
CA GLU A 80 30.51 -1.41 2.73
C GLU A 80 30.45 -1.95 1.30
N SER A 81 29.78 -3.07 1.10
CA SER A 81 29.57 -3.64 -0.23
C SER A 81 28.22 -4.34 -0.35
N PHE A 82 27.76 -4.46 -1.59
CA PHE A 82 26.67 -5.37 -1.93
C PHE A 82 26.92 -6.00 -3.29
N VAL A 83 26.41 -7.22 -3.45
CA VAL A 83 26.53 -8.04 -4.64
C VAL A 83 25.16 -8.17 -5.27
N VAL A 84 25.06 -7.84 -6.55
CA VAL A 84 23.88 -8.12 -7.37
C VAL A 84 24.16 -9.40 -8.14
N SER A 85 23.45 -10.47 -7.80
CA SER A 85 23.66 -11.79 -8.36
C SER A 85 23.09 -11.93 -9.79
N PRO A 86 23.39 -13.04 -10.48
CA PRO A 86 22.76 -13.34 -11.76
C PRO A 86 21.23 -13.31 -11.70
N ASN A 87 20.63 -13.04 -12.86
CA ASN A 87 19.20 -12.98 -13.12
C ASN A 87 18.45 -11.97 -12.24
N SER A 88 19.14 -10.88 -11.89
CA SER A 88 18.61 -9.82 -11.04
C SER A 88 18.31 -8.55 -11.81
N VAL A 89 17.30 -7.83 -11.33
CA VAL A 89 16.98 -6.47 -11.78
C VAL A 89 16.85 -5.59 -10.56
N VAL A 90 17.72 -4.58 -10.47
CA VAL A 90 17.76 -3.64 -9.36
C VAL A 90 17.89 -2.21 -9.85
N THR A 91 17.23 -1.26 -9.19
CA THR A 91 17.46 0.16 -9.38
C THR A 91 18.18 0.73 -8.17
N LEU A 92 19.31 1.39 -8.42
CA LEU A 92 20.17 1.96 -7.39
C LEU A 92 19.82 3.43 -7.14
N GLU A 93 19.62 3.76 -5.88
CA GLU A 93 19.21 5.08 -5.43
C GLU A 93 20.11 5.52 -4.26
N PRO A 94 21.36 5.90 -4.55
CA PRO A 94 22.16 6.67 -3.60
C PRO A 94 21.42 7.97 -3.24
N LYS A 95 21.32 8.27 -1.95
CA LYS A 95 20.60 9.43 -1.41
C LYS A 95 21.44 10.17 -0.37
N GLY A 96 21.06 11.42 -0.14
CA GLY A 96 21.58 12.26 0.93
C GLY A 96 22.81 13.06 0.51
N VAL A 97 22.81 14.34 0.90
CA VAL A 97 23.95 15.25 0.71
C VAL A 97 24.90 15.08 1.89
N LEU A 98 24.45 15.39 3.12
CA LEU A 98 25.21 15.19 4.36
C LEU A 98 25.18 13.74 4.85
N ILE A 99 23.99 13.16 5.05
CA ILE A 99 23.83 11.79 5.54
C ILE A 99 23.64 10.85 4.36
N LYS A 100 24.73 10.22 3.91
CA LYS A 100 24.69 9.30 2.77
C LYS A 100 23.91 8.04 3.11
N ARG A 101 23.01 7.64 2.21
CA ARG A 101 22.20 6.41 2.29
C ARG A 101 22.17 5.72 0.93
N MET A 102 21.94 4.40 0.93
CA MET A 102 21.67 3.63 -0.27
C MET A 102 20.29 2.99 -0.16
N VAL A 103 19.50 3.13 -1.22
CA VAL A 103 18.29 2.34 -1.42
C VAL A 103 18.47 1.49 -2.67
N VAL A 104 18.25 0.18 -2.54
CA VAL A 104 18.23 -0.76 -3.64
C VAL A 104 16.80 -1.19 -3.86
N TYR A 105 16.19 -0.77 -4.96
CA TYR A 105 14.89 -1.26 -5.39
C TYR A 105 15.08 -2.54 -6.20
N GLN A 106 14.76 -3.69 -5.62
CA GLN A 106 15.01 -5.00 -6.21
C GLN A 106 13.69 -5.59 -6.72
N ASP A 107 13.53 -5.65 -8.04
CA ASP A 107 12.33 -6.24 -8.66
C ASP A 107 12.37 -7.77 -8.69
N ARG A 108 13.55 -8.37 -8.93
CA ARG A 108 13.75 -9.83 -8.96
C ARG A 108 15.22 -10.21 -8.75
N GLY A 109 15.46 -11.49 -8.48
CA GLY A 109 16.80 -12.06 -8.32
C GLY A 109 17.31 -11.95 -6.89
N GLN A 110 18.62 -11.83 -6.71
CA GLN A 110 19.25 -11.85 -5.39
C GLN A 110 20.21 -10.67 -5.19
N VAL A 111 20.18 -10.10 -3.99
CA VAL A 111 21.14 -9.10 -3.52
C VAL A 111 21.71 -9.55 -2.19
N ASP A 112 23.03 -9.66 -2.12
CA ASP A 112 23.76 -9.94 -0.89
C ASP A 112 24.43 -8.66 -0.40
N VAL A 113 24.24 -8.31 0.87
CA VAL A 113 24.67 -7.02 1.42
C VAL A 113 25.60 -7.28 2.59
N ASP A 114 26.70 -6.55 2.65
CA ASP A 114 27.59 -6.46 3.81
C ASP A 114 27.88 -4.99 4.12
N VAL A 115 27.21 -4.46 5.15
CA VAL A 115 27.31 -3.05 5.53
C VAL A 115 27.77 -2.89 6.97
N GLN A 116 28.58 -1.88 7.21
CA GLN A 116 29.12 -1.58 8.52
C GLN A 116 28.07 -0.99 9.46
N ARG A 117 28.26 -1.14 10.77
CA ARG A 117 27.36 -0.57 11.76
C ARG A 117 27.51 0.95 11.84
N ARG A 118 26.39 1.66 11.72
CA ARG A 118 26.27 3.10 11.91
C ARG A 118 25.17 3.42 12.91
N TRP A 119 25.21 4.62 13.49
CA TRP A 119 24.21 5.08 14.45
C TRP A 119 22.82 5.30 13.80
N TYR A 120 22.77 5.46 12.47
CA TYR A 120 21.54 5.64 11.68
C TYR A 120 21.34 4.53 10.62
N ARG A 121 20.09 4.35 10.17
CA ARG A 121 19.73 3.44 9.08
C ARG A 121 20.20 4.04 7.75
N HIS A 122 21.19 3.40 7.13
CA HIS A 122 21.86 3.94 5.94
C HIS A 122 21.73 3.04 4.71
N PHE A 123 21.21 1.83 4.87
CA PHE A 123 20.99 0.91 3.76
C PHE A 123 19.59 0.33 3.83
N LYS A 124 18.92 0.26 2.68
CA LYS A 124 17.59 -0.33 2.54
C LYS A 124 17.53 -1.12 1.24
N VAL A 125 17.04 -2.35 1.32
CA VAL A 125 16.57 -3.10 0.16
C VAL A 125 15.06 -3.08 0.18
N GLU A 126 14.44 -2.70 -0.92
CA GLU A 126 13.00 -2.65 -1.05
C GLU A 126 12.57 -3.45 -2.28
N THR A 127 11.61 -4.33 -2.08
CA THR A 127 11.13 -5.30 -3.07
C THR A 127 9.65 -5.04 -3.36
N PRO A 128 9.00 -5.75 -4.30
CA PRO A 128 7.55 -5.66 -4.46
C PRO A 128 6.76 -6.14 -3.23
N PHE A 129 7.37 -6.89 -2.32
CA PHE A 129 6.63 -7.60 -1.25
C PHE A 129 6.97 -7.10 0.15
N LEU A 130 8.23 -6.72 0.37
CA LEU A 130 8.74 -6.29 1.67
C LEU A 130 9.87 -5.27 1.54
N ALA A 131 10.16 -4.58 2.65
CA ALA A 131 11.37 -3.79 2.83
C ALA A 131 12.26 -4.38 3.92
N ALA A 132 13.56 -4.42 3.65
CA ALA A 132 14.61 -4.77 4.60
C ALA A 132 15.46 -3.52 4.90
N VAL A 133 15.42 -3.04 6.14
CA VAL A 133 16.09 -1.80 6.56
C VAL A 133 17.12 -2.09 7.64
N VAL A 134 18.33 -1.57 7.47
CA VAL A 134 19.46 -1.95 8.32
C VAL A 134 20.29 -0.75 8.79
N LYS A 135 20.91 -0.93 9.97
CA LYS A 135 21.95 -0.03 10.51
C LYS A 135 23.37 -0.61 10.37
N GLY A 136 23.52 -1.87 9.99
CA GLY A 136 24.81 -2.57 9.87
C GLY A 136 24.65 -4.07 10.01
N THR A 137 24.77 -4.82 8.91
CA THR A 137 24.44 -6.24 8.83
C THR A 137 25.12 -6.92 7.64
N ARG A 138 25.20 -8.26 7.71
CA ARG A 138 25.38 -9.10 6.54
C ARG A 138 24.10 -9.90 6.31
N PHE A 139 23.46 -9.71 5.17
CA PHE A 139 22.18 -10.36 4.86
C PHE A 139 21.99 -10.55 3.36
N SER A 140 21.09 -11.44 3.00
CA SER A 140 20.72 -11.75 1.63
C SER A 140 19.22 -11.51 1.43
N VAL A 141 18.85 -10.91 0.30
CA VAL A 141 17.46 -10.72 -0.12
C VAL A 141 17.25 -11.44 -1.45
N GLN A 142 16.36 -12.43 -1.45
CA GLN A 142 15.94 -13.16 -2.64
C GLN A 142 14.52 -12.76 -3.00
N VAL A 143 14.28 -12.46 -4.27
CA VAL A 143 12.98 -12.07 -4.81
C VAL A 143 12.64 -12.97 -6.00
N GLY A 144 11.48 -13.63 -5.92
CA GLY A 144 10.87 -14.42 -6.98
C GLY A 144 9.65 -13.72 -7.60
N ASN A 145 8.84 -14.49 -8.33
CA ASN A 145 7.66 -13.94 -9.02
C ASN A 145 6.56 -13.51 -8.04
N THR A 146 6.37 -14.28 -6.96
CA THR A 146 5.32 -14.08 -5.95
C THR A 146 5.86 -14.09 -4.52
N THR A 147 7.19 -14.14 -4.36
CA THR A 147 7.83 -14.35 -3.05
C THR A 147 8.99 -13.39 -2.85
N ALA A 148 9.25 -13.07 -1.59
CA ALA A 148 10.51 -12.49 -1.15
C ALA A 148 10.97 -13.16 0.14
N SER A 149 12.27 -13.25 0.33
CA SER A 149 12.87 -13.73 1.57
C SER A 149 14.13 -12.96 1.94
N VAL A 150 14.36 -12.83 3.23
CA VAL A 150 15.52 -12.20 3.85
C VAL A 150 16.19 -13.22 4.75
N LYS A 151 17.48 -13.47 4.55
CA LYS A 151 18.30 -14.32 5.42
C LYS A 151 19.42 -13.49 6.03
N VAL A 152 19.63 -13.60 7.33
CA VAL A 152 20.58 -12.72 8.04
C VAL A 152 21.76 -13.54 8.56
N GLY A 153 22.96 -13.22 8.09
CA GLY A 153 24.20 -13.83 8.56
C GLY A 153 24.78 -13.13 9.78
N ARG A 154 24.66 -11.79 9.85
CA ARG A 154 25.22 -10.98 10.95
C ARG A 154 24.38 -9.74 11.22
N GLY A 155 24.22 -9.40 12.49
CA GLY A 155 23.47 -8.22 12.96
C GLY A 155 21.97 -8.43 12.92
N VAL A 156 21.19 -7.34 12.81
CA VAL A 156 19.71 -7.35 12.82
C VAL A 156 19.15 -6.53 11.67
N VAL A 157 18.18 -7.12 10.96
CA VAL A 157 17.46 -6.54 9.83
C VAL A 157 16.01 -6.32 10.20
N GLY A 158 15.52 -5.08 10.12
CA GLY A 158 14.08 -4.81 10.22
C GLY A 158 13.40 -5.18 8.91
N VAL A 159 12.47 -6.12 8.95
CA VAL A 159 11.68 -6.57 7.80
C VAL A 159 10.24 -6.09 7.96
N HIS A 160 9.66 -5.53 6.90
CA HIS A 160 8.25 -5.08 6.87
C HIS A 160 7.56 -5.65 5.64
N ASP A 161 6.58 -6.53 5.84
CA ASP A 161 5.73 -7.10 4.78
C ASP A 161 4.62 -6.12 4.37
N PHE A 162 4.44 -5.94 3.07
CA PHE A 162 3.56 -4.92 2.52
C PHE A 162 2.08 -5.34 2.48
N ALA A 163 1.83 -6.64 2.26
CA ALA A 163 0.49 -7.19 2.11
C ALA A 163 -0.25 -7.33 3.45
N SER A 164 0.46 -7.82 4.48
CA SER A 164 -0.05 -7.98 5.83
C SER A 164 0.16 -6.73 6.68
N GLY A 165 1.26 -6.00 6.45
CA GLY A 165 1.73 -4.93 7.32
C GLY A 165 2.62 -5.41 8.47
N GLU A 166 2.79 -6.73 8.63
CA GLU A 166 3.59 -7.33 9.69
C GLU A 166 5.07 -6.97 9.60
N ARG A 167 5.71 -6.90 10.78
CA ARG A 167 7.10 -6.49 10.95
C ARG A 167 7.83 -7.48 11.85
N ALA A 168 9.11 -7.69 11.57
CA ALA A 168 9.97 -8.47 12.44
C ALA A 168 11.41 -7.95 12.42
N ASN A 169 12.08 -8.06 13.56
CA ASN A 169 13.52 -7.85 13.66
C ASN A 169 14.24 -9.19 13.49
N VAL A 170 14.82 -9.41 12.31
CA VAL A 170 15.49 -10.66 11.95
C VAL A 170 16.99 -10.54 12.25
N GLY A 171 17.45 -11.27 13.25
CA GLY A 171 18.83 -11.37 13.71
C GLY A 171 19.65 -12.46 13.02
N ALA A 172 20.90 -12.62 13.44
CA ALA A 172 21.84 -13.59 12.87
C ALA A 172 21.31 -15.04 12.95
N GLY A 173 21.45 -15.79 11.85
CA GLY A 173 20.95 -17.16 11.73
C GLY A 173 19.43 -17.28 11.57
N GLN A 174 18.70 -16.17 11.56
CA GLN A 174 17.26 -16.12 11.35
C GLN A 174 16.93 -15.74 9.90
N ALA A 175 15.68 -16.00 9.52
CA ALA A 175 15.14 -15.60 8.22
C ALA A 175 13.67 -15.15 8.35
N ALA A 176 13.24 -14.35 7.37
CA ALA A 176 11.85 -14.00 7.16
C ALA A 176 11.48 -14.13 5.69
N ALA A 177 10.25 -14.55 5.40
CA ALA A 177 9.77 -14.77 4.04
C ALA A 177 8.28 -14.44 3.91
N THR A 178 7.87 -14.06 2.71
CA THR A 178 6.48 -13.76 2.37
C THR A 178 6.10 -14.37 1.02
N ASN A 179 4.85 -14.79 0.90
CA ASN A 179 4.22 -15.22 -0.36
C ASN A 179 2.75 -14.77 -0.33
N PRO A 180 2.48 -13.48 -0.55
CA PRO A 180 1.14 -12.92 -0.37
C PRO A 180 0.11 -13.52 -1.33
N SER A 181 0.53 -14.08 -2.47
CA SER A 181 -0.37 -14.80 -3.38
C SER A 181 -0.88 -16.12 -2.80
N ARG A 182 -0.10 -16.79 -1.94
CA ARG A 182 -0.46 -18.06 -1.30
C ARG A 182 -1.02 -17.88 0.11
N ARG A 183 -0.34 -17.09 0.95
CA ARG A 183 -0.74 -16.79 2.33
C ARG A 183 -0.25 -15.40 2.70
N VAL A 184 -1.16 -14.53 3.12
CA VAL A 184 -0.82 -13.20 3.65
C VAL A 184 -0.18 -13.37 5.04
N GLY A 185 0.91 -12.64 5.29
CA GLY A 185 1.66 -12.67 6.55
C GLY A 185 3.13 -13.00 6.34
N LEU A 186 3.94 -12.57 7.31
CA LEU A 186 5.37 -12.81 7.39
C LEU A 186 5.64 -14.14 8.09
N SER A 187 6.31 -15.05 7.39
CA SER A 187 6.81 -16.29 7.97
C SER A 187 8.24 -16.09 8.45
N VAL A 188 8.54 -16.47 9.70
CA VAL A 188 9.87 -16.31 10.31
C VAL A 188 10.44 -17.64 10.79
N SER A 189 11.75 -17.80 10.70
CA SER A 189 12.47 -19.02 11.09
C SER A 189 13.85 -18.72 11.68
N GLY A 190 14.43 -19.71 12.35
CA GLY A 190 15.71 -19.63 13.07
C GLY A 190 15.68 -20.42 14.38
N LYS A 191 16.83 -20.59 15.03
CA LYS A 191 16.96 -21.31 16.32
C LYS A 191 16.01 -20.72 17.37
N THR A 192 16.04 -19.41 17.50
CA THR A 192 15.00 -18.63 18.18
C THR A 192 14.21 -17.95 17.09
N LYS A 193 12.88 -18.06 17.09
CA LYS A 193 12.07 -17.36 16.08
C LYS A 193 11.97 -15.87 16.43
N PRO A 194 12.18 -14.96 15.45
CA PRO A 194 11.85 -13.55 15.63
C PRO A 194 10.40 -13.36 16.06
N GLU A 195 10.14 -12.36 16.88
CA GLU A 195 8.78 -11.90 17.14
C GLU A 195 8.23 -11.18 15.91
N VAL A 196 6.95 -11.41 15.62
CA VAL A 196 6.22 -10.76 14.53
C VAL A 196 5.20 -9.80 15.13
N GLU A 197 5.39 -8.52 14.83
CA GLU A 197 4.53 -7.43 15.29
C GLU A 197 3.58 -7.00 14.16
N SER A 198 2.35 -6.65 14.51
CA SER A 198 1.42 -6.06 13.56
C SER A 198 1.85 -4.62 13.20
N GLY A 199 1.68 -4.26 11.94
CA GLY A 199 1.95 -2.91 11.45
C GLY A 199 1.01 -2.55 10.29
N PRO A 200 1.05 -1.29 9.83
CA PRO A 200 0.24 -0.87 8.69
C PRO A 200 0.73 -1.51 7.39
N LYS A 201 -0.22 -1.91 6.55
CA LYS A 201 0.02 -2.25 5.14
C LYS A 201 0.60 -1.05 4.40
N ARG A 202 1.43 -1.32 3.39
CA ARG A 202 2.13 -0.28 2.61
C ARG A 202 2.26 -0.73 1.16
N ALA A 203 2.35 0.21 0.22
CA ALA A 203 2.72 -0.10 -1.16
C ALA A 203 4.26 -0.05 -1.34
N PRO A 204 4.81 -0.74 -2.35
CA PRO A 204 6.20 -0.55 -2.77
C PRO A 204 6.50 0.92 -3.12
N ALA A 205 7.72 1.39 -2.83
CA ALA A 205 8.15 2.76 -3.15
C ALA A 205 8.66 2.96 -4.59
N PHE A 206 8.50 1.97 -5.46
CA PHE A 206 8.87 2.01 -6.87
C PHE A 206 7.85 1.22 -7.68
N GLU A 207 7.84 1.42 -9.00
CA GLU A 207 6.96 0.68 -9.90
C GLU A 207 7.35 -0.80 -9.94
N THR A 208 6.38 -1.68 -9.68
CA THR A 208 6.56 -3.13 -9.66
C THR A 208 5.44 -3.81 -10.41
N ARG A 209 5.63 -5.09 -10.73
CA ARG A 209 4.51 -5.95 -11.15
C ARG A 209 3.39 -5.95 -10.11
N ALA A 210 2.15 -6.08 -10.58
CA ALA A 210 1.00 -6.28 -9.70
C ALA A 210 1.07 -7.67 -9.06
N VAL A 211 0.89 -7.72 -7.73
CA VAL A 211 0.90 -8.95 -6.95
C VAL A 211 -0.37 -9.01 -6.13
N LYS A 212 -1.04 -10.16 -6.12
CA LYS A 212 -2.24 -10.38 -5.31
C LYS A 212 -1.98 -10.04 -3.84
N ASN A 213 -2.92 -9.35 -3.20
CA ASN A 213 -2.90 -8.92 -1.80
C ASN A 213 -1.85 -7.86 -1.41
N VAL A 214 -0.91 -7.52 -2.30
CA VAL A 214 0.00 -6.38 -2.09
C VAL A 214 -0.70 -5.10 -2.57
N PRO A 215 -0.79 -4.05 -1.75
CA PRO A 215 -1.31 -2.77 -2.21
C PRO A 215 -0.44 -2.20 -3.35
N ALA A 216 -1.05 -1.88 -4.49
CA ALA A 216 -0.35 -1.29 -5.63
C ALA A 216 -0.09 0.22 -5.45
N SER A 217 -0.84 0.88 -4.56
CA SER A 217 -0.68 2.31 -4.29
C SER A 217 -0.84 2.67 -2.81
N ASN A 218 -0.32 3.84 -2.44
CA ASN A 218 -0.48 4.39 -1.09
C ASN A 218 -1.97 4.62 -0.72
N ALA A 219 -2.82 4.93 -1.70
CA ALA A 219 -4.26 5.07 -1.48
C ALA A 219 -4.91 3.73 -1.12
N GLN A 220 -4.59 2.67 -1.87
CA GLN A 220 -5.06 1.31 -1.57
C GLN A 220 -4.55 0.83 -0.21
N ALA A 221 -3.28 1.10 0.12
CA ALA A 221 -2.72 0.75 1.42
C ALA A 221 -3.46 1.46 2.57
N ARG A 222 -3.76 2.76 2.42
CA ARG A 222 -4.53 3.53 3.42
C ARG A 222 -5.95 3.00 3.58
N ALA A 223 -6.65 2.70 2.49
CA ALA A 223 -7.98 2.10 2.53
C ALA A 223 -7.97 0.75 3.27
N ALA A 224 -7.01 -0.13 2.94
CA ALA A 224 -6.87 -1.44 3.60
C ALA A 224 -6.55 -1.32 5.10
N ASN A 225 -5.80 -0.29 5.50
CA ASN A 225 -5.55 -0.01 6.92
C ASN A 225 -6.78 0.58 7.64
N GLY A 226 -7.65 1.31 6.92
CA GLY A 226 -8.90 1.86 7.44
C GLY A 226 -9.96 0.78 7.74
N ILE A 227 -10.06 -0.24 6.88
CA ILE A 227 -10.97 -1.38 7.06
C ILE A 227 -10.69 -2.10 8.39
N ASN A 228 -9.41 -2.29 8.73
CA ASN A 228 -9.02 -2.93 9.99
C ASN A 228 -9.32 -2.07 11.24
N ARG A 229 -9.43 -0.73 11.11
CA ARG A 229 -9.90 0.14 12.21
C ARG A 229 -11.43 0.20 12.29
N GLY A 230 -12.12 0.10 11.15
CA GLY A 230 -13.58 0.03 11.09
C GLY A 230 -14.14 -1.22 11.76
N ASN A 231 -13.42 -2.35 11.69
CA ASN A 231 -13.82 -3.57 12.40
C ASN A 231 -13.57 -3.52 13.92
N ALA A 232 -12.65 -2.67 14.39
CA ALA A 232 -12.47 -2.39 15.81
C ALA A 232 -13.51 -1.37 16.35
N ALA A 233 -13.99 -0.46 15.49
CA ALA A 233 -15.13 0.41 15.80
C ALA A 233 -16.47 -0.36 15.79
N ASN A 234 -16.61 -1.36 14.92
CA ASN A 234 -17.82 -2.20 14.86
C ASN A 234 -17.96 -3.18 16.04
N ALA A 235 -16.91 -3.37 16.85
CA ALA A 235 -16.97 -4.11 18.11
C ALA A 235 -17.25 -3.22 19.34
N ARG A 236 -17.32 -1.89 19.17
CA ARG A 236 -17.63 -0.93 20.24
C ARG A 236 -18.74 0.08 19.90
N SER A 237 -19.36 -0.06 18.73
CA SER A 237 -20.39 0.87 18.25
C SER A 237 -21.57 0.07 17.70
N GLY A 238 -22.26 -0.65 18.57
CA GLY A 238 -23.71 -0.61 18.46
C GLY A 238 -24.11 0.86 18.63
N ASN A 239 -24.81 1.40 17.63
CA ASN A 239 -25.24 2.80 17.45
C ASN A 239 -24.29 3.73 16.69
N ASN A 240 -24.73 4.03 15.46
CA ASN A 240 -24.93 5.36 14.88
C ASN A 240 -23.76 6.37 14.88
N GLY A 241 -23.28 6.73 13.68
CA GLY A 241 -22.41 7.90 13.53
C GLY A 241 -21.75 8.06 12.17
N ASN A 242 -22.53 8.48 11.19
CA ASN A 242 -22.09 9.08 9.92
C ASN A 242 -20.88 10.02 10.11
N SER A 243 -19.78 9.74 9.43
CA SER A 243 -18.54 10.53 9.50
C SER A 243 -18.68 11.85 8.73
N GLY A 244 -19.20 12.88 9.41
CA GLY A 244 -19.03 14.28 9.04
C GLY A 244 -17.77 14.84 9.68
N ASN A 245 -16.68 14.91 8.93
CA ASN A 245 -15.42 15.53 9.34
C ASN A 245 -15.59 17.04 9.56
N LYS A 246 -15.63 17.52 10.81
CA LYS A 246 -15.24 18.90 11.19
C LYS A 246 -14.66 18.92 12.61
N GLY A 247 -13.34 18.93 12.72
CA GLY A 247 -12.68 19.61 13.83
C GLY A 247 -12.31 21.02 13.36
N ASN A 248 -12.78 22.05 14.07
CA ASN A 248 -11.90 22.98 14.79
C ASN A 248 -12.72 24.13 15.44
N SER A 249 -12.27 24.50 16.64
CA SER A 249 -12.28 25.84 17.27
C SER A 249 -13.58 26.64 17.39
N GLY A 250 -13.87 27.03 18.64
CA GLY A 250 -14.85 28.05 18.99
C GLY A 250 -14.60 29.38 18.27
N GLY A 251 -15.70 30.03 17.93
CA GLY A 251 -15.76 31.35 17.32
C GLY A 251 -17.22 31.72 17.16
N ASN A 252 -17.69 32.60 18.05
CA ASN A 252 -18.99 33.24 17.98
C ASN A 252 -19.08 34.03 16.66
N GLY A 253 -20.00 33.68 15.78
CA GLY A 253 -20.11 34.27 14.45
C GLY A 253 -21.50 34.11 13.87
N ASN A 254 -22.33 35.13 14.08
CA ASN A 254 -23.60 35.32 13.40
C ASN A 254 -23.35 35.59 11.91
N SER A 255 -23.77 34.70 11.02
CA SER A 255 -23.86 35.01 9.59
C SER A 255 -24.92 34.14 8.92
N GLY A 256 -25.99 34.78 8.48
CA GLY A 256 -27.02 34.19 7.64
C GLY A 256 -26.43 33.67 6.33
N GLY A 257 -26.88 32.48 5.94
CA GLY A 257 -26.55 31.88 4.65
C GLY A 257 -27.73 31.01 4.22
N HIS A 258 -28.51 31.53 3.27
CA HIS A 258 -29.51 30.76 2.55
C HIS A 258 -28.81 29.67 1.73
N GLY A 259 -29.07 28.41 2.08
CA GLY A 259 -28.64 27.24 1.32
C GLY A 259 -29.85 26.38 0.98
N ASN A 260 -30.43 26.63 -0.18
CA ASN A 260 -31.47 25.80 -0.76
C ASN A 260 -30.86 24.44 -1.12
N SER A 261 -31.19 23.40 -0.35
CA SER A 261 -30.88 22.02 -0.70
C SER A 261 -32.14 21.19 -0.53
N GLY A 262 -32.86 21.04 -1.65
CA GLY A 262 -33.94 20.09 -1.77
C GLY A 262 -33.37 18.69 -1.61
N ASN A 263 -33.73 18.02 -0.52
CA ASN A 263 -33.62 16.58 -0.39
C ASN A 263 -34.91 16.06 0.22
N ASN A 264 -35.63 15.30 -0.60
CA ASN A 264 -36.84 14.58 -0.29
C ASN A 264 -36.50 13.45 0.70
N GLY A 265 -36.79 13.67 1.99
CA GLY A 265 -36.53 12.72 3.07
C GLY A 265 -37.77 12.55 3.93
N ASN A 266 -38.63 11.61 3.55
CA ASN A 266 -39.75 11.16 4.36
C ASN A 266 -39.20 10.47 5.62
N SER A 267 -39.27 11.14 6.77
CA SER A 267 -38.98 10.54 8.07
C SER A 267 -40.02 11.00 9.08
N GLY A 268 -41.03 10.15 9.27
CA GLY A 268 -41.97 10.23 10.39
C GLY A 268 -41.22 9.94 11.69
N GLY A 269 -40.68 10.98 12.30
CA GLY A 269 -40.14 10.95 13.65
C GLY A 269 -41.13 11.61 14.60
N HIS A 270 -41.79 10.82 15.44
CA HIS A 270 -42.52 11.32 16.61
C HIS A 270 -41.52 11.89 17.62
N GLY A 271 -41.30 13.20 17.58
CA GLY A 271 -40.58 13.93 18.61
C GLY A 271 -41.56 14.61 19.57
N ASN A 272 -41.60 14.17 20.83
CA ASN A 272 -42.17 14.96 21.91
C ASN A 272 -41.26 16.18 22.14
N GLY A 273 -41.63 17.30 21.52
CA GLY A 273 -40.98 18.59 21.70
C GLY A 273 -41.92 19.55 22.42
N ASN A 274 -41.54 19.97 23.63
CA ASN A 274 -42.22 21.03 24.37
C ASN A 274 -41.92 22.36 23.67
N GLY A 275 -42.89 22.90 22.92
CA GLY A 275 -42.74 24.08 22.07
C GLY A 275 -43.63 25.23 22.52
N ASN A 276 -42.99 26.28 23.01
CA ASN A 276 -43.55 27.59 23.31
C ASN A 276 -44.27 28.20 22.09
N SER A 277 -45.35 28.92 22.36
CA SER A 277 -46.23 29.59 21.41
C SER A 277 -45.51 30.46 20.38
N GLY A 278 -45.75 30.18 19.10
CA GLY A 278 -45.34 31.02 17.96
C GLY A 278 -46.32 30.85 16.81
N ASN A 279 -47.10 31.90 16.55
CA ASN A 279 -48.09 31.98 15.48
C ASN A 279 -47.40 32.01 14.10
N SER A 280 -47.67 31.02 13.23
CA SER A 280 -47.28 31.07 11.81
C SER A 280 -48.31 30.33 10.95
N ASN A 281 -49.01 31.11 10.14
CA ASN A 281 -49.91 30.69 9.06
C ASN A 281 -49.08 30.27 7.84
N SER A 282 -49.25 29.05 7.34
CA SER A 282 -48.64 28.62 6.07
C SER A 282 -49.47 27.50 5.44
N GLY A 283 -50.25 27.87 4.42
CA GLY A 283 -50.97 26.94 3.56
C GLY A 283 -50.02 26.12 2.69
N GLY A 284 -50.30 24.83 2.56
CA GLY A 284 -49.58 23.92 1.69
C GLY A 284 -50.51 22.81 1.20
N ASN A 285 -50.83 22.85 -0.09
CA ASN A 285 -51.59 21.82 -0.80
C ASN A 285 -50.71 20.58 -1.01
N GLY A 286 -51.17 19.41 -0.59
CA GLY A 286 -50.44 18.14 -0.76
C GLY A 286 -51.40 16.97 -0.98
N ASN A 287 -51.44 16.47 -2.21
CA ASN A 287 -52.22 15.33 -2.66
C ASN A 287 -51.51 14.02 -2.27
N GLY A 288 -52.18 13.12 -1.53
CA GLY A 288 -51.57 11.89 -1.01
C GLY A 288 -52.58 10.77 -0.77
N ASN A 289 -52.42 9.70 -1.55
CA ASN A 289 -53.22 8.48 -1.66
C ASN A 289 -53.42 7.73 -0.31
N SER A 290 -54.67 7.47 0.08
CA SER A 290 -55.03 6.80 1.33
C SER A 290 -54.94 5.28 1.24
N GLY A 291 -53.84 4.74 1.76
CA GLY A 291 -53.72 3.33 2.14
C GLY A 291 -54.42 3.07 3.47
N ASN A 292 -55.32 2.10 3.44
CA ASN A 292 -56.14 1.56 4.53
C ASN A 292 -55.42 1.50 5.89
N ASN A 293 -55.93 2.20 6.91
CA ASN A 293 -55.67 1.89 8.32
C ASN A 293 -56.88 2.27 9.17
N ASN A 294 -57.42 1.23 9.81
CA ASN A 294 -58.53 1.25 10.73
C ASN A 294 -58.07 1.90 12.05
N ALA A 295 -58.57 3.09 12.34
CA ALA A 295 -58.41 3.72 13.66
C ALA A 295 -59.74 4.36 14.04
N GLY A 296 -60.41 3.77 15.03
CA GLY A 296 -61.58 4.33 15.68
C GLY A 296 -61.22 5.67 16.32
N GLY A 297 -61.95 6.71 15.92
CA GLY A 297 -61.87 8.05 16.48
C GLY A 297 -63.29 8.61 16.59
N ASN A 298 -63.75 8.74 17.83
CA ASN A 298 -65.04 9.31 18.21
C ASN A 298 -65.10 10.80 17.78
N GLY A 299 -66.27 11.24 17.32
CA GLY A 299 -66.45 12.50 16.62
C GLY A 299 -66.39 13.77 17.46
N ASN A 300 -66.16 14.90 16.78
CA ASN A 300 -67.02 16.09 16.81
C ASN A 300 -66.47 17.15 15.84
N GLY A 301 -67.29 17.60 14.90
CA GLY A 301 -66.96 18.70 13.99
C GLY A 301 -68.12 19.06 13.08
N HIS A 302 -68.91 20.03 13.54
CA HIS A 302 -70.08 20.57 12.84
C HIS A 302 -69.69 21.47 11.65
N SER A 303 -70.48 21.31 10.58
CA SER A 303 -71.02 22.30 9.63
C SER A 303 -70.12 23.35 8.95
N GLY A 304 -70.16 23.36 7.61
CA GLY A 304 -70.15 24.61 6.85
C GLY A 304 -69.74 24.52 5.38
N ASN A 305 -70.73 24.35 4.48
CA ASN A 305 -70.80 24.82 3.08
C ASN A 305 -69.78 24.30 2.02
N ASN A 306 -70.08 24.11 0.74
CA ASN A 306 -71.30 24.15 -0.09
C ASN A 306 -70.93 23.58 -1.50
N GLY A 307 -71.85 22.82 -2.15
CA GLY A 307 -71.93 22.49 -3.60
C GLY A 307 -70.71 21.81 -4.29
N ASN A 308 -70.81 20.83 -5.20
CA ASN A 308 -71.85 20.51 -6.16
C ASN A 308 -71.57 19.13 -6.83
N SER A 309 -72.65 18.38 -7.11
CA SER A 309 -72.88 17.44 -8.22
C SER A 309 -71.87 16.34 -8.60
N GLY A 310 -72.38 15.10 -8.61
CA GLY A 310 -71.84 14.03 -9.46
C GLY A 310 -72.26 12.62 -9.02
N GLY A 311 -73.56 12.32 -9.05
CA GLY A 311 -74.04 10.96 -8.81
C GLY A 311 -73.77 10.03 -9.99
N ASN A 312 -73.39 8.78 -9.71
CA ASN A 312 -74.12 7.66 -10.27
C ASN A 312 -73.93 6.39 -9.41
N SER A 313 -75.08 5.81 -9.09
CA SER A 313 -75.37 4.54 -8.43
C SER A 313 -74.87 3.31 -9.19
N SER A 314 -74.47 2.25 -8.49
CA SER A 314 -75.27 1.03 -8.33
C SER A 314 -74.44 -0.25 -8.05
N HIS A 315 -75.01 -1.12 -7.19
CA HIS A 315 -74.66 -2.51 -6.81
C HIS A 315 -73.54 -2.65 -5.75
N GLY A 316 -73.76 -3.04 -4.47
CA GLY A 316 -74.75 -3.96 -3.88
C GLY A 316 -74.42 -5.40 -4.29
N ASN A 317 -74.11 -6.40 -3.46
CA ASN A 317 -74.40 -6.67 -2.05
C ASN A 317 -73.65 -7.95 -1.59
N SER A 318 -73.30 -8.03 -0.29
CA SER A 318 -73.13 -9.19 0.64
C SER A 318 -72.20 -10.38 0.27
N ASN A 319 -71.21 -10.84 1.06
CA ASN A 319 -71.03 -11.12 2.49
C ASN A 319 -71.62 -12.47 3.01
N ALA A 320 -70.88 -13.07 3.96
CA ALA A 320 -71.05 -14.35 4.70
C ALA A 320 -70.36 -15.58 4.04
N GLY A 321 -69.39 -16.27 4.65
CA GLY A 321 -69.03 -16.42 6.07
C GLY A 321 -69.68 -17.67 6.66
N GLY A 322 -68.90 -18.71 6.98
CA GLY A 322 -69.42 -19.92 7.63
C GLY A 322 -68.41 -21.05 7.76
N ASN A 323 -67.78 -21.14 8.93
CA ASN A 323 -66.80 -22.14 9.37
C ASN A 323 -67.52 -23.36 9.97
N GLY A 324 -66.98 -24.59 9.87
CA GLY A 324 -67.53 -25.72 10.66
C GLY A 324 -67.05 -27.13 10.34
N ASN A 325 -66.02 -27.57 11.09
CA ASN A 325 -65.62 -28.93 11.51
C ASN A 325 -66.26 -30.20 10.91
N GLY A 326 -65.40 -31.14 10.50
CA GLY A 326 -65.71 -32.57 10.37
C GLY A 326 -64.44 -33.42 10.47
N ASN A 327 -64.39 -34.28 11.49
CA ASN A 327 -63.28 -35.07 12.01
C ASN A 327 -63.22 -36.49 11.39
N GLY A 328 -62.04 -37.14 11.38
CA GLY A 328 -61.84 -38.59 11.15
C GLY A 328 -61.13 -38.96 9.83
N ASN A 329 -59.82 -39.31 9.78
CA ASN A 329 -59.15 -40.55 10.24
C ASN A 329 -59.68 -41.79 9.50
N ALA A 330 -58.93 -42.72 8.88
CA ALA A 330 -57.50 -43.02 8.74
C ALA A 330 -57.32 -44.12 7.66
N GLY A 331 -56.08 -44.29 7.19
CA GLY A 331 -55.53 -45.56 6.69
C GLY A 331 -55.64 -45.76 5.17
N GLY A 332 -54.62 -46.20 4.44
CA GLY A 332 -53.30 -46.67 4.79
C GLY A 332 -52.70 -47.39 3.57
N ASN A 333 -51.37 -47.31 3.45
CA ASN A 333 -50.44 -48.16 2.69
C ASN A 333 -50.59 -48.38 1.17
N GLY A 334 -49.48 -48.07 0.48
CA GLY A 334 -49.18 -48.60 -0.86
C GLY A 334 -47.84 -48.12 -1.40
N LYS A 335 -46.74 -48.66 -0.88
CA LYS A 335 -45.40 -48.55 -1.50
C LYS A 335 -45.43 -49.17 -2.91
N GLY A 336 -44.83 -48.48 -3.88
CA GLY A 336 -44.50 -49.07 -5.19
C GLY A 336 -43.43 -48.25 -5.92
N LYS A 337 -42.18 -48.71 -5.84
CA LYS A 337 -41.04 -48.24 -6.65
C LYS A 337 -41.28 -48.56 -8.13
N GLY A 338 -40.78 -47.72 -9.04
CA GLY A 338 -40.70 -48.09 -10.45
C GLY A 338 -39.96 -47.09 -11.33
N ARG A 339 -38.62 -47.14 -11.26
CA ARG A 339 -37.61 -46.72 -12.26
C ARG A 339 -37.43 -45.23 -12.56
#